data_AF-A0A6I4RGH7-F1
#
_entry.id   AF-A0A6I4RGH7-F1
#
_cell.length_a   1.000
_cell.length_b   1.000
_cell.length_c   1.000
_cell.angle_alpha   90.00
_cell.angle_beta   90.00
_cell.angle_gamma   90.00
#
_symmetry.space_group_name_H-M   'P 1'
#
loop_
_entity.id
_entity.type
_entity.pdbx_description
1 polymer ?
#
loop_
_entity_poly.entity_id
_entity_poly.type
_entity_poly.pdbx_seq_one_letter_code
_entity_poly.pdbx_strand_id
1 'polypeptide(L)' 'MTTEELILSRTGGSPLLSLTQVAEILHRSPEGLRITLSGDNELARNLRPCRVKIGRRVYFKIQDIVRLIDGAGA' A
#
# COMPACT_ATOMS: atom_id res chain seq x y z
N MET A 1 18.59 1.36 8.16
CA MET A 1 17.17 1.73 8.17
C MET A 1 16.56 1.15 6.91
N THR A 2 15.76 0.11 7.05
CA THR A 2 15.03 -0.48 5.92
C THR A 2 13.74 0.31 5.65
N THR A 3 13.25 0.31 4.41
CA THR A 3 11.98 0.95 4.04
C THR A 3 10.80 0.41 4.86
N GLU A 4 10.86 -0.88 5.21
CA GLU A 4 9.91 -1.54 6.10
C GLU A 4 9.89 -0.91 7.50
N GLU A 5 11.05 -0.74 8.15
CA GLU A 5 11.15 -0.11 9.48
C GLU A 5 10.63 1.34 9.47
N LEU A 6 10.86 2.08 8.39
CA LEU A 6 10.34 3.44 8.20
C LEU A 6 8.81 3.46 8.15
N ILE A 7 8.21 2.53 7.41
CA ILE A 7 6.75 2.43 7.31
C ILE A 7 6.15 1.95 8.63
N LEU A 8 6.74 0.95 9.28
CA LEU A 8 6.31 0.43 10.58
C LEU A 8 6.33 1.52 11.66
N SER A 9 7.42 2.29 11.76
CA SER A 9 7.52 3.38 12.74
C SER A 9 6.47 4.46 12.51
N ARG A 10 6.13 4.77 11.24
CA ARG A 10 5.14 5.77 10.88
C ARG A 10 3.69 5.31 11.04
N THR A 11 3.43 4.00 10.98
CA THR A 11 2.08 3.42 11.05
C THR A 11 1.74 2.78 12.39
N GLY A 12 2.55 3.01 13.41
CA GLY A 12 2.29 2.59 14.79
C GLY A 12 2.61 1.12 15.05
N GLY A 13 3.54 0.52 14.30
CA GLY A 13 3.98 -0.86 14.49
C GLY A 13 3.05 -1.93 13.92
N SER A 14 1.98 -1.55 13.22
CA SER A 14 1.04 -2.50 12.63
C SER A 14 1.59 -3.07 11.31
N PRO A 15 1.64 -4.40 11.12
CA PRO A 15 2.05 -5.01 9.85
C PRO A 15 1.02 -4.82 8.72
N LEU A 16 -0.16 -4.27 9.05
CA LEU A 16 -1.27 -4.01 8.14
C LEU A 16 -1.53 -2.52 8.01
N LEU A 17 -1.57 -2.06 6.76
CA LEU A 17 -1.87 -0.70 6.36
C LEU A 17 -3.30 -0.58 5.86
N SER A 18 -3.97 0.49 6.26
CA SER A 18 -5.22 0.91 5.65
C SER A 18 -5.00 1.58 4.30
N LEU A 19 -6.05 1.67 3.48
CA LEU A 19 -5.99 2.34 2.17
C LEU A 19 -5.50 3.80 2.27
N THR A 20 -5.89 4.51 3.33
CA THR A 20 -5.44 5.89 3.59
C THR A 20 -3.95 5.96 3.89
N GLN A 21 -3.43 5.05 4.72
CA GLN A 21 -1.99 4.98 5.02
C GLN A 21 -1.16 4.63 3.78
N VAL A 22 -1.64 3.71 2.94
CA VAL A 22 -0.98 3.39 1.67
C VAL A 22 -0.99 4.62 0.74
N ALA A 23 -2.09 5.36 0.69
CA ALA A 23 -2.17 6.60 -0.09
C ALA A 23 -1.17 7.66 0.41
N GLU A 24 -1.01 7.82 1.73
CA GLU A 24 -0.02 8.72 2.33
C GLU A 24 1.42 8.30 2.01
N ILE A 25 1.73 7.01 2.00
CA ILE A 25 3.06 6.49 1.65
C ILE A 25 3.36 6.73 0.17
N LEU A 26 2.37 6.53 -0.70
CA LEU A 26 2.50 6.75 -2.15
C LEU A 26 2.34 8.23 -2.55
N HIS A 27 2.25 9.15 -1.59
CA HIS A 27 2.01 10.59 -1.81
C HIS A 27 0.79 10.88 -2.74
N ARG A 28 -0.25 10.04 -2.64
CA ARG A 28 -1.48 10.13 -3.44
C ARG A 28 -2.67 10.44 -2.53
N SER A 29 -3.72 11.03 -3.11
CA SER A 29 -4.99 11.15 -2.40
C SER A 29 -5.67 9.77 -2.28
N PRO A 30 -6.35 9.47 -1.16
CA PRO A 30 -7.04 8.18 -0.98
C PRO A 30 -8.13 7.95 -2.03
N GLU A 31 -8.82 9.01 -2.47
CA GLU A 31 -9.78 8.96 -3.57
C GLU A 31 -9.09 8.66 -4.91
N GLY A 32 -7.98 9.35 -5.21
CA GLY A 32 -7.19 9.07 -6.41
C GLY A 32 -6.66 7.64 -6.44
N LEU A 33 -6.29 7.09 -5.27
CA LEU A 33 -5.86 5.71 -5.15
C LEU A 33 -7.02 4.72 -5.38
N ARG A 34 -8.23 5.02 -4.87
CA ARG A 34 -9.43 4.22 -5.17
C ARG A 34 -9.74 4.19 -6.66
N ILE A 35 -9.71 5.35 -7.33
CA ILE A 35 -9.93 5.44 -8.78
C ILE A 35 -8.86 4.64 -9.53
N THR A 36 -7.60 4.78 -9.13
CA THR A 36 -6.48 4.04 -9.74
C THR A 36 -6.67 2.53 -9.58
N LEU A 37 -7.09 2.06 -8.40
CA LEU A 37 -7.36 0.65 -8.12
C LEU A 37 -8.54 0.09 -8.92
N SER A 38 -9.54 0.92 -9.22
CA SER A 38 -10.69 0.58 -10.06
C SER A 38 -10.33 0.52 -11.55
N GLY A 39 -9.39 1.36 -12.00
CA GLY A 39 -8.88 1.36 -13.37
C GLY A 39 -7.88 0.24 -13.66
N ASP A 40 -7.47 0.13 -14.92
CA ASP A 40 -6.45 -0.83 -15.35
C ASP A 40 -5.11 -0.12 -15.60
N ASN A 41 -4.37 0.09 -14.52
CA ASN A 41 -3.04 0.71 -14.53
C ASN A 41 -2.01 -0.25 -13.93
N GLU A 42 -0.73 -0.06 -14.26
CA GLU A 42 0.37 -0.86 -13.68
C GLU A 42 0.37 -0.83 -12.16
N LEU A 43 0.19 0.35 -11.56
CA LEU A 43 0.07 0.51 -10.11
C LEU A 43 -1.10 -0.31 -9.53
N ALA A 44 -2.24 -0.36 -10.24
CA ALA A 44 -3.40 -1.13 -9.82
C ALA A 44 -3.13 -2.63 -9.90
N ARG A 45 -2.49 -3.09 -10.97
CA ARG A 45 -2.10 -4.50 -11.15
C ARG A 45 -1.12 -4.96 -10.07
N ASN A 46 -0.20 -4.09 -9.66
CA ASN A 46 0.75 -4.38 -8.58
C ASN A 46 0.11 -4.29 -7.19
N LEU A 47 -0.81 -3.34 -6.93
CA LEU A 47 -1.47 -3.18 -5.62
C LEU A 47 -2.59 -4.18 -5.35
N ARG A 48 -3.29 -4.64 -6.40
CA ARG A 48 -4.37 -5.64 -6.29
C ARG A 48 -3.96 -6.90 -5.50
N PRO A 49 -2.83 -7.57 -5.80
CA PRO A 49 -2.40 -8.76 -5.06
C PRO A 49 -1.97 -8.46 -3.61
N CYS A 50 -1.55 -7.23 -3.30
CA CYS A 50 -1.17 -6.82 -1.94
C CYS A 50 -2.37 -6.65 -1.00
N ARG A 51 -3.61 -6.69 -1.52
CA ARG A 51 -4.83 -6.49 -0.74
C ARG A 51 -5.15 -7.71 0.12
N VAL A 52 -5.32 -7.47 1.40
CA VAL A 52 -5.84 -8.43 2.39
C VAL A 52 -7.22 -7.98 2.82
N LYS A 53 -8.25 -8.74 2.46
CA LYS A 53 -9.63 -8.47 2.90
C LYS A 53 -9.87 -9.12 4.26
N ILE A 54 -10.17 -8.32 5.27
CA ILE A 54 -10.54 -8.77 6.62
C ILE A 54 -11.96 -8.28 6.89
N GLY A 55 -12.92 -9.20 6.80
CA GLY A 55 -14.35 -8.86 6.86
C GLY A 55 -14.76 -7.88 5.75
N ARG A 56 -15.29 -6.71 6.15
CA ARG A 56 -15.69 -5.63 5.23
C ARG A 56 -14.57 -4.64 4.91
N ARG A 57 -13.40 -4.77 5.56
CA ARG A 57 -12.26 -3.86 5.42
C ARG A 57 -11.19 -4.45 4.52
N VAL A 58 -10.52 -3.58 3.78
CA VAL A 58 -9.36 -3.93 2.96
C VAL A 58 -8.13 -3.33 3.61
N TYR A 59 -7.16 -4.18 3.86
CA TYR A 59 -5.84 -3.84 4.36
C TYR A 59 -4.77 -4.21 3.32
N PHE A 60 -3.55 -3.76 3.55
CA PHE A 60 -2.39 -4.03 2.72
C PHE A 60 -1.24 -4.44 3.63
N LYS A 61 -0.52 -5.51 3.30
CA LYS A 61 0.66 -5.91 4.08
C LYS A 61 1.81 -4.96 3.80
N ILE A 62 2.51 -4.53 4.85
CA ILE A 62 3.69 -3.68 4.70
C ILE A 62 4.71 -4.32 3.77
N GLN A 63 5.02 -5.61 3.95
CA GLN A 63 6.02 -6.31 3.13
C GLN A 63 5.72 -6.22 1.63
N ASP A 64 4.45 -6.36 1.25
CA ASP A 64 4.04 -6.29 -0.16
C ASP A 64 4.11 -4.86 -0.70
N ILE A 65 3.75 -3.85 0.11
CA ILE A 65 3.91 -2.44 -0.26
C ILE A 65 5.39 -2.05 -0.38
N VAL A 66 6.24 -2.52 0.53
CA VAL A 66 7.70 -2.31 0.49
C VAL A 66 8.27 -2.92 -0.77
N ARG A 67 7.92 -4.17 -1.09
CA ARG A 67 8.35 -4.83 -2.34
C ARG A 67 7.88 -4.08 -3.59
N LEU A 68 6.69 -3.48 -3.54
CA LEU A 68 6.17 -2.68 -4.66
C LEU A 68 6.97 -1.38 -4.82
N ILE A 69 7.33 -0.72 -3.73
CA ILE A 69 8.14 0.51 -3.76
C ILE A 69 9.58 0.20 -4.19
N ASP A 70 10.16 -0.87 -3.66
CA ASP A 70 11.54 -1.29 -3.94
C ASP A 70 11.67 -1.83 -5.38
N GLY A 71 10.71 -2.64 -5.82
CA GLY A 71 10.66 -3.19 -7.19
C GLY A 71 10.25 -2.19 -8.27
N ALA A 72 9.61 -1.06 -7.93
CA ALA A 72 9.34 0.03 -8.86
C ALA A 72 10.57 0.95 -9.09
N GLY A 73 11.67 0.73 -8.34
CA GLY A 73 12.91 1.47 -8.44
C GLY A 73 13.99 0.82 -9.32
N ALA A 74 13.67 -0.24 -10.07
CA ALA A 74 14.60 -0.98 -10.93
C ALA A 74 14.37 -0.72 -12.42
#